data_AF-A0A1I2DJ59-F1
#
_entry.id   AF-A0A1I2DJ59-F1
#
_cell.length_a   1.000
_cell.length_b   1.000
_cell.length_c   1.000
_cell.angle_alpha   90.00
_cell.angle_beta   90.00
_cell.angle_gamma   90.00
#
_symmetry.space_group_name_H-M   'P 1'
#
loop_
_entity.id
_entity.type
_entity.pdbx_description
1 polymer ?
#
loop_
_entity_poly.entity_id
_entity_poly.type
_entity_poly.pdbx_seq_one_letter_code
_entity_poly.pdbx_strand_id
1 'polypeptide(L)'
;MGSKYKITIILLFIICSCKNELKTNSKNGLNTHRERVFITQNINSLIDSVESFDTSLIPPSKEFKDLKVEKITIGLLDSVFIENDENFNYINQKKSFKFKLQESDLVNFKTNYTIKLVKVNNYDNNILFVNFSNFYMTDNEANIDVKKNIGISMIKERYYFIKRNAIWVFKKKELLGMG
;
A
#
# COMPACT_ATOMS: atom_id res chain seq x y z
N MET A 1 -16.22 20.06 -54.39
CA MET A 1 -17.32 20.12 -53.39
C MET A 1 -17.90 18.72 -53.24
N GLY A 2 -17.88 18.18 -52.02
CA GLY A 2 -18.32 16.81 -51.74
C GLY A 2 -17.83 16.35 -50.38
N SER A 3 -18.32 16.99 -49.33
CA SER A 3 -18.06 16.62 -47.93
C SER A 3 -18.79 15.35 -47.55
N LYS A 4 -18.06 14.35 -47.05
CA LYS A 4 -18.61 13.30 -46.19
C LYS A 4 -17.64 13.07 -45.04
N TYR A 5 -17.92 13.71 -43.90
CA TYR A 5 -17.41 13.28 -42.62
C TYR A 5 -17.79 11.82 -42.40
N LYS A 6 -16.90 11.00 -41.80
CA LYS A 6 -17.20 10.32 -40.54
C LYS A 6 -16.09 9.35 -40.09
N ILE A 7 -15.67 9.60 -38.85
CA ILE A 7 -15.28 8.63 -37.83
C ILE A 7 -13.89 8.03 -37.98
N THR A 8 -12.96 8.70 -37.30
CA THR A 8 -11.73 8.14 -36.73
C THR A 8 -12.06 6.89 -35.93
N ILE A 9 -11.73 5.71 -36.46
CA ILE A 9 -11.74 4.47 -35.69
C ILE A 9 -10.42 4.39 -34.94
N ILE A 10 -10.40 4.91 -33.71
CA ILE A 10 -9.47 4.46 -32.68
C ILE A 10 -10.05 3.13 -32.18
N LEU A 11 -9.73 2.02 -32.85
CA LEU A 11 -10.03 0.70 -32.31
C LEU A 11 -8.89 0.32 -31.37
N LEU A 12 -9.21 0.31 -30.08
CA LEU A 12 -8.46 -0.37 -29.03
C LEU A 12 -8.06 -1.78 -29.49
N PHE A 13 -6.77 -1.99 -29.73
CA PHE A 13 -6.12 -3.30 -29.61
C PHE A 13 -5.40 -3.42 -28.26
N ILE A 14 -6.11 -3.10 -27.18
CA ILE A 14 -5.78 -3.61 -25.83
C ILE A 14 -6.59 -4.90 -25.63
N ILE A 15 -6.40 -5.84 -26.56
CA ILE A 15 -6.84 -7.22 -26.44
C ILE A 15 -5.63 -8.10 -26.77
N CYS A 16 -4.53 -7.91 -26.04
CA CYS A 16 -3.54 -8.95 -25.86
C CYS A 16 -3.62 -9.39 -24.41
N SER A 17 -4.58 -10.29 -24.22
CA SER A 17 -4.64 -11.37 -23.24
C SER A 17 -3.58 -11.34 -22.13
N CYS A 18 -4.09 -11.19 -20.92
CA CYS A 18 -3.64 -11.97 -19.78
C CYS A 18 -3.55 -13.46 -20.18
N LYS A 19 -2.35 -13.94 -20.47
CA LYS A 19 -2.05 -15.38 -20.41
C LYS A 19 -0.59 -15.63 -20.07
N ASN A 20 -0.12 -14.93 -19.04
CA ASN A 20 0.98 -15.40 -18.22
C ASN A 20 0.44 -15.56 -16.81
N GLU A 21 -0.25 -16.68 -16.57
CA GLU A 21 -0.26 -17.24 -15.23
C GLU A 21 1.20 -17.53 -14.89
N LEU A 22 1.83 -16.59 -14.18
CA LEU A 22 3.03 -16.84 -13.42
C LEU A 22 2.71 -18.05 -12.54
N LYS A 23 3.16 -19.23 -12.98
CA LYS A 23 3.30 -20.42 -12.14
C LYS A 23 4.30 -20.06 -11.05
N THR A 24 3.82 -19.38 -10.01
CA THR A 24 4.54 -19.22 -8.76
C THR A 24 4.62 -20.61 -8.14
N ASN A 25 5.86 -21.09 -8.02
CA ASN A 25 6.21 -22.33 -7.37
C ASN A 25 5.59 -22.36 -5.97
N SER A 26 4.45 -23.05 -5.84
CA SER A 26 3.77 -23.35 -4.59
C SER A 26 4.61 -24.37 -3.82
N LYS A 27 5.66 -23.88 -3.15
CA LYS A 27 6.18 -24.53 -1.95
C LYS A 27 5.64 -23.70 -0.79
N ASN A 28 4.55 -24.19 -0.20
CA ASN A 28 3.73 -23.62 0.89
C ASN A 28 2.46 -22.91 0.38
N GLY A 29 1.41 -23.71 0.22
CA GLY A 29 0.11 -23.33 -0.34
C GLY A 29 -0.66 -22.32 0.51
N LEU A 30 -0.44 -21.04 0.22
CA LEU A 30 -1.40 -19.98 0.52
C LEU A 30 -1.46 -19.05 -0.69
N ASN A 31 -2.63 -19.00 -1.35
CA ASN A 31 -2.83 -18.19 -2.55
C ASN A 31 -2.92 -16.70 -2.18
N THR A 32 -1.77 -16.03 -2.06
CA THR A 32 -1.64 -14.60 -1.70
C THR A 32 -1.70 -13.67 -2.92
N HIS A 33 -2.06 -14.22 -4.09
CA HIS A 33 -2.00 -13.48 -5.35
C HIS A 33 -2.97 -12.29 -5.35
N ARG A 34 -4.20 -12.49 -4.88
CA ARG A 34 -5.24 -11.45 -4.87
C ARG A 34 -4.88 -10.30 -3.94
N GLU A 35 -4.26 -10.60 -2.82
CA GLU A 35 -3.78 -9.67 -1.80
C GLU A 35 -2.61 -8.84 -2.32
N ARG A 36 -1.64 -9.47 -3.01
CA ARG A 36 -0.55 -8.75 -3.66
C ARG A 36 -1.05 -7.81 -4.74
N VAL A 37 -1.95 -8.28 -5.61
CA VAL A 37 -2.56 -7.43 -6.64
C VAL A 37 -3.26 -6.23 -6.01
N PHE A 38 -3.98 -6.42 -4.89
CA PHE A 38 -4.59 -5.34 -4.14
C PHE A 38 -3.54 -4.31 -3.65
N ILE A 39 -2.46 -4.77 -3.00
CA ILE A 39 -1.40 -3.88 -2.52
C ILE A 39 -0.77 -3.11 -3.70
N THR A 40 -0.38 -3.80 -4.77
CA THR A 40 0.24 -3.18 -5.94
C THR A 40 -0.65 -2.13 -6.62
N GLN A 41 -1.97 -2.33 -6.63
CA GLN A 41 -2.91 -1.34 -7.17
C GLN A 41 -3.05 -0.11 -6.27
N ASN A 42 -2.98 -0.28 -4.95
CA ASN A 42 -3.37 0.74 -3.99
C ASN A 42 -2.21 1.31 -3.17
N ILE A 43 -0.97 0.93 -3.45
CA ILE A 43 0.22 1.29 -2.66
C ILE A 43 0.36 2.81 -2.45
N ASN A 44 0.02 3.62 -3.46
CA ASN A 44 0.05 5.08 -3.36
C ASN A 44 -0.97 5.62 -2.35
N SER A 45 -2.15 5.02 -2.27
CA SER A 45 -3.16 5.40 -1.27
C SER A 45 -2.77 4.92 0.12
N LEU A 46 -2.19 3.73 0.22
CA LEU A 46 -1.78 3.14 1.50
C LEU A 46 -0.59 3.86 2.14
N ILE A 47 0.26 4.49 1.33
CA ILE A 47 1.43 5.26 1.77
C ILE A 47 1.22 6.74 1.41
N ASP A 48 0.02 7.26 1.65
CA ASP A 48 -0.27 8.68 1.48
C ASP A 48 0.22 9.52 2.67
N SER A 49 0.27 10.84 2.49
CA SER A 49 0.51 11.81 3.56
C SER A 49 1.82 11.57 4.33
N VAL A 50 2.87 11.10 3.66
CA VAL A 50 4.19 10.90 4.28
C VAL A 50 4.88 12.22 4.57
N GLU A 51 4.56 13.27 3.80
CA GLU A 51 5.11 14.61 3.91
C GLU A 51 4.84 15.23 5.27
N SER A 52 3.74 14.87 5.95
CA SER A 52 3.42 15.40 7.29
C SER A 52 4.41 14.95 8.37
N PHE A 53 5.23 13.95 8.10
CA PHE A 53 6.28 13.46 8.99
C PHE A 53 7.67 14.02 8.62
N ASP A 54 7.79 14.71 7.50
CA ASP A 54 9.07 15.14 6.96
C ASP A 54 9.44 16.54 7.47
N THR A 55 10.19 16.58 8.56
CA THR A 55 10.64 17.83 9.18
C THR A 55 11.63 18.60 8.30
N SER A 56 12.22 17.99 7.27
CA SER A 56 13.08 18.70 6.31
C SER A 56 12.32 19.71 5.46
N LEU A 57 10.98 19.60 5.40
CA LEU A 57 10.11 20.55 4.71
C LEU A 57 9.83 21.81 5.56
N ILE A 58 10.19 21.80 6.84
CA ILE A 58 9.99 22.95 7.74
C ILE A 58 11.13 23.94 7.51
N PRO A 59 10.85 25.21 7.18
CA PRO A 59 11.89 26.22 7.03
C PRO A 59 12.72 26.35 8.30
N PRO A 60 14.06 26.38 8.21
CA PRO A 60 14.91 26.50 9.39
C PRO A 60 14.67 27.85 10.06
N SER A 61 14.59 27.84 11.39
CA SER A 61 14.51 29.09 12.15
C SER A 61 15.83 29.85 12.04
N LYS A 62 15.82 31.15 12.35
CA LYS A 62 17.05 31.96 12.34
C LYS A 62 18.13 31.44 13.29
N GLU A 63 17.73 30.71 14.34
CA GLU A 63 18.60 30.16 15.38
C GLU A 63 19.19 28.79 15.01
N PHE A 64 18.60 28.08 14.04
CA PHE A 64 19.03 26.75 13.61
C PHE A 64 19.35 26.68 12.11
N LYS A 65 19.79 27.80 11.52
CA LYS A 65 20.06 27.89 10.07
C LYS A 65 21.08 26.86 9.56
N ASP A 66 22.02 26.46 10.40
CA ASP A 66 23.08 25.52 10.05
C ASP A 66 22.66 24.05 10.24
N LEU A 67 21.48 23.80 10.83
CA LEU A 67 21.00 22.47 11.12
C LEU A 67 20.35 21.87 9.87
N LYS A 68 21.10 21.02 9.16
CA LYS A 68 20.64 20.33 7.97
C LYS A 68 19.76 19.14 8.36
N VAL A 69 18.44 19.29 8.22
CA VAL A 69 17.49 18.18 8.40
C VAL A 69 17.41 17.40 7.10
N GLU A 70 17.68 16.11 7.17
CA GLU A 70 17.60 15.22 6.00
C GLU A 70 16.15 14.83 5.71
N LYS A 71 15.87 14.64 4.42
CA LYS A 71 14.59 14.09 3.97
C LYS A 71 14.42 12.66 4.50
N ILE A 72 13.24 12.34 5.01
CA ILE A 72 12.95 11.01 5.57
C ILE A 72 13.03 9.90 4.49
N THR A 73 13.31 8.67 4.92
CA THR A 73 13.15 7.47 4.10
C THR A 73 11.89 6.71 4.52
N ILE A 74 11.10 6.22 3.56
CA ILE A 74 9.94 5.37 3.84
C ILE A 74 10.42 3.93 4.01
N GLY A 75 10.31 3.41 5.23
CA GLY A 75 10.59 2.01 5.57
C GLY A 75 9.31 1.21 5.60
N LEU A 76 8.97 0.54 4.50
CA LEU A 76 7.80 -0.34 4.46
C LEU A 76 8.16 -1.69 5.08
N LEU A 77 7.48 -2.08 6.16
CA LEU A 77 7.68 -3.39 6.75
C LEU A 77 7.32 -4.46 5.71
N ASP A 78 8.20 -5.45 5.57
CA ASP A 78 8.16 -6.48 4.53
C ASP A 78 6.99 -7.46 4.66
N SER A 79 5.92 -7.11 5.36
CA SER A 79 5.18 -8.00 6.23
C SER A 79 3.74 -7.49 6.37
N VAL A 80 2.79 -8.14 5.70
CA VAL A 80 1.35 -7.79 5.80
C VAL A 80 0.62 -8.88 6.56
N PHE A 81 -0.09 -8.50 7.62
CA PHE A 81 -0.90 -9.41 8.43
C PHE A 81 -2.37 -9.40 7.99
N ILE A 82 -2.89 -10.59 7.69
CA ILE A 82 -4.29 -10.82 7.29
C ILE A 82 -4.98 -11.57 8.42
N GLU A 83 -6.12 -11.03 8.87
CA GLU A 83 -7.06 -11.76 9.73
C GLU A 83 -8.19 -12.29 8.85
N ASN A 84 -8.22 -13.61 8.60
CA ASN A 84 -9.39 -14.23 7.99
C ASN A 84 -10.47 -14.42 9.05
N ASP A 85 -11.60 -13.75 8.87
CA ASP A 85 -12.83 -14.01 9.61
C ASP A 85 -13.66 -15.04 8.83
N GLU A 86 -13.23 -16.30 8.87
CA GLU A 86 -14.04 -17.41 8.37
C GLU A 86 -14.82 -18.02 9.53
N ASN A 87 -16.04 -17.51 9.70
CA ASN A 87 -17.14 -18.03 10.51
C ASN A 87 -17.00 -18.00 12.05
N PHE A 88 -17.91 -17.24 12.67
CA PHE A 88 -18.39 -17.41 14.04
C PHE A 88 -18.94 -18.82 14.24
N ASN A 89 -18.05 -19.79 14.44
CA ASN A 89 -18.36 -20.98 15.21
C ASN A 89 -17.26 -21.14 16.25
N TYR A 90 -17.68 -20.99 17.51
CA TYR A 90 -16.91 -21.29 18.70
C TYR A 90 -16.06 -22.55 18.45
N ILE A 91 -14.72 -22.41 18.60
CA ILE A 91 -13.67 -23.44 18.79
C ILE A 91 -12.49 -23.40 17.78
N ASN A 92 -12.56 -22.78 16.60
CA ASN A 92 -11.41 -22.78 15.67
C ASN A 92 -10.57 -21.49 15.68
N GLN A 93 -9.28 -21.66 15.97
CA GLN A 93 -8.24 -20.63 16.01
C GLN A 93 -8.35 -19.68 14.81
N LYS A 94 -8.39 -18.37 15.06
CA LYS A 94 -8.25 -17.33 14.03
C LYS A 94 -7.02 -17.67 13.18
N LYS A 95 -7.23 -18.11 11.94
CA LYS A 95 -6.13 -18.32 10.99
C LYS A 95 -5.63 -16.96 10.54
N SER A 96 -4.76 -16.36 11.34
CA SER A 96 -3.97 -15.22 10.89
C SER A 96 -2.84 -15.74 10.00
N PHE A 97 -2.68 -15.12 8.84
CA PHE A 97 -1.54 -15.42 7.98
C PHE A 97 -0.83 -14.15 7.58
N LYS A 98 0.45 -14.31 7.24
CA LYS A 98 1.33 -13.21 6.90
C LYS A 98 1.95 -13.50 5.55
N PHE A 99 1.93 -12.52 4.66
CA PHE A 99 2.71 -12.58 3.42
C PHE A 99 3.79 -11.52 3.41
N LYS A 100 4.88 -11.82 2.70
CA LYS A 100 5.99 -10.90 2.56
C LYS A 100 5.88 -10.04 1.31
N LEU A 101 5.99 -8.72 1.46
CA LEU A 101 6.08 -7.82 0.32
C LEU A 101 7.39 -8.05 -0.44
N GLN A 102 7.31 -7.89 -1.75
CA GLN A 102 8.44 -7.94 -2.67
C GLN A 102 8.57 -6.59 -3.37
N GLU A 103 9.74 -6.28 -3.90
CA GLU A 103 9.98 -5.03 -4.64
C GLU A 103 9.01 -4.87 -5.83
N SER A 104 8.63 -5.99 -6.46
CA SER A 104 7.63 -6.02 -7.54
C SER A 104 6.23 -5.53 -7.09
N ASP A 105 5.90 -5.65 -5.81
CA ASP A 105 4.62 -5.17 -5.27
C ASP A 105 4.60 -3.63 -5.18
N LEU A 106 5.77 -2.99 -5.26
CA LEU A 106 5.95 -1.54 -5.16
C LEU A 106 6.12 -0.85 -6.52
N VAL A 107 6.02 -1.60 -7.62
CA VAL A 107 6.30 -1.10 -8.99
C VAL A 107 5.46 0.13 -9.37
N ASN A 108 4.27 0.26 -8.80
CA ASN A 108 3.35 1.39 -9.08
C ASN A 108 3.49 2.55 -8.09
N PHE A 109 4.36 2.44 -7.09
CA PHE A 109 4.53 3.49 -6.09
C PHE A 109 5.25 4.69 -6.70
N LYS A 110 4.64 5.87 -6.58
CA LYS A 110 5.13 7.13 -7.18
C LYS A 110 5.35 8.13 -6.06
N THR A 111 6.62 8.40 -5.78
CA THR A 111 7.02 9.33 -4.74
C THR A 111 8.36 9.97 -5.06
N ASN A 112 8.65 11.12 -4.45
CA ASN A 112 9.97 11.72 -4.44
C ASN A 112 10.79 11.32 -3.20
N TYR A 113 10.25 10.42 -2.35
CA TYR A 113 10.91 9.85 -1.19
C TYR A 113 11.62 8.54 -1.54
N THR A 114 12.72 8.24 -0.86
CA THR A 114 13.34 6.92 -0.95
C THR A 114 12.45 5.91 -0.22
N ILE A 115 12.15 4.76 -0.84
CA ILE A 115 11.44 3.65 -0.20
C ILE A 115 12.36 2.44 -0.05
N LYS A 116 12.29 1.77 1.10
CA LYS A 116 13.01 0.52 1.39
C LYS A 116 12.07 -0.47 2.04
N LEU A 117 12.17 -1.74 1.63
CA LEU A 117 11.58 -2.84 2.40
C LEU A 117 12.47 -3.11 3.63
N VAL A 118 11.90 -3.01 4.82
CA VAL A 118 12.63 -3.13 6.08
C VAL A 118 12.04 -4.21 6.99
N LYS A 119 12.86 -4.73 7.91
CA LYS A 119 12.44 -5.66 8.96
C LYS A 119 12.11 -4.89 10.24
N VAL A 120 11.35 -5.50 11.14
CA VAL A 120 10.84 -4.92 12.40
C VAL A 120 11.91 -4.35 13.34
N ASN A 121 13.19 -4.72 13.18
CA ASN A 121 14.29 -4.32 14.08
C ASN A 121 15.26 -3.29 13.46
N ASN A 122 14.77 -2.37 12.63
CA ASN A 122 15.58 -1.27 12.15
C ASN A 122 15.47 -0.07 13.12
N TYR A 123 16.60 0.46 13.57
CA TYR A 123 16.69 1.51 14.60
C TYR A 123 17.08 2.89 14.01
N ASP A 124 16.94 3.06 12.69
CA ASP A 124 17.21 4.34 12.04
C ASP A 124 16.10 5.35 12.36
N ASN A 125 16.49 6.45 12.98
CA ASN A 125 15.59 7.51 13.42
C ASN A 125 15.06 8.38 12.27
N ASN A 126 15.67 8.30 11.08
CA ASN A 126 15.22 9.02 9.88
C ASN A 126 14.34 8.17 8.95
N ILE A 127 13.91 7.00 9.43
CA ILE A 127 13.00 6.10 8.71
C ILE A 127 11.57 6.25 9.25
N LEU A 128 10.65 6.61 8.36
CA LEU A 128 9.22 6.49 8.60
C LEU A 128 8.80 5.04 8.35
N PHE A 129 8.55 4.31 9.43
CA PHE A 129 8.08 2.93 9.36
C PHE A 129 6.61 2.89 8.96
N VAL A 130 6.30 2.12 7.92
CA VAL A 130 4.92 1.88 7.46
C VAL A 130 4.60 0.40 7.62
N ASN A 131 3.55 0.09 8.37
CA ASN A 131 3.11 -1.27 8.66
C ASN A 131 1.68 -1.49 8.17
N PHE A 132 1.44 -2.65 7.57
CA PHE A 132 0.11 -3.09 7.15
C PHE A 132 -0.38 -4.23 8.03
N SER A 133 -1.57 -4.07 8.59
CA SER A 133 -2.17 -5.02 9.53
C SER A 133 -3.68 -5.09 9.37
N ASN A 134 -4.31 -6.07 10.01
CA ASN A 134 -5.76 -6.26 9.99
C ASN A 134 -6.34 -6.21 8.57
N PHE A 135 -5.62 -6.76 7.60
CA PHE A 135 -6.06 -6.75 6.23
C PHE A 135 -7.23 -7.73 6.08
N TYR A 136 -8.37 -7.21 5.64
CA TYR A 136 -9.60 -7.94 5.37
C TYR A 136 -10.05 -7.67 3.94
N MET A 137 -10.53 -8.71 3.24
CA MET A 137 -10.90 -8.61 1.83
C MET A 137 -12.01 -9.60 1.48
N THR A 138 -13.15 -9.08 1.01
CA THR A 138 -14.23 -9.84 0.36
C THR A 138 -14.20 -9.63 -1.14
N ASP A 139 -15.19 -10.14 -1.88
CA ASP A 139 -15.24 -9.99 -3.33
C ASP A 139 -15.43 -8.54 -3.78
N ASN A 140 -16.09 -7.71 -2.97
CA ASN A 140 -16.46 -6.34 -3.32
C ASN A 140 -15.90 -5.27 -2.38
N GLU A 141 -15.45 -5.63 -1.18
CA GLU A 141 -14.95 -4.69 -0.19
C GLU A 141 -13.62 -5.16 0.40
N ALA A 142 -12.76 -4.21 0.74
CA ALA A 142 -11.51 -4.50 1.42
C ALA A 142 -11.21 -3.39 2.42
N ASN A 143 -10.57 -3.74 3.53
CA ASN A 143 -10.02 -2.76 4.46
C ASN A 143 -8.68 -3.21 5.02
N ILE A 144 -7.83 -2.25 5.35
CA ILE A 144 -6.49 -2.50 5.87
C ILE A 144 -6.09 -1.39 6.84
N ASP A 145 -5.51 -1.78 7.96
CA ASP A 145 -4.93 -0.84 8.91
C ASP A 145 -3.50 -0.52 8.49
N VAL A 146 -3.21 0.77 8.36
CA VAL A 146 -1.88 1.30 8.12
C VAL A 146 -1.41 2.03 9.36
N LYS A 147 -0.25 1.65 9.88
CA LYS A 147 0.45 2.38 10.94
C LYS A 147 1.70 3.03 10.36
N LYS A 148 1.85 4.33 10.55
CA LYS A 148 3.02 5.14 10.16
C LYS A 148 3.68 5.64 11.44
N ASN A 149 4.99 5.41 11.63
CA ASN A 149 5.69 5.87 12.83
C ASN A 149 7.14 6.25 12.57
N ILE A 150 7.58 7.37 13.16
CA ILE A 150 8.95 7.85 13.16
C ILE A 150 9.25 8.48 14.53
N GLY A 151 10.28 7.99 15.22
CA GLY A 151 10.57 8.40 16.59
C GLY A 151 9.34 8.24 17.51
N ILE A 152 8.89 9.34 18.12
CA ILE A 152 7.70 9.39 18.97
C ILE A 152 6.40 9.61 18.19
N SER A 153 6.49 10.11 16.95
CA SER A 153 5.32 10.46 16.13
C SER A 153 4.72 9.23 15.47
N MET A 154 3.40 9.09 15.56
CA MET A 154 2.67 7.93 15.07
C MET A 154 1.27 8.31 14.58
N ILE A 155 0.88 7.75 13.44
CA ILE A 155 -0.50 7.77 12.95
C ILE A 155 -0.93 6.34 12.67
N LYS A 156 -2.15 6.01 13.09
CA LYS A 156 -2.83 4.76 12.75
C LYS A 156 -4.13 5.08 12.01
N GLU A 157 -4.26 4.57 10.80
CA GLU A 157 -5.41 4.80 9.92
C GLU A 157 -5.98 3.47 9.41
N ARG A 158 -7.28 3.43 9.14
CA ARG A 158 -7.92 2.32 8.40
C ARG A 158 -8.36 2.82 7.04
N TYR A 159 -7.95 2.11 5.98
CA TYR A 159 -8.31 2.41 4.61
C TYR A 159 -9.38 1.44 4.15
N TYR A 160 -10.41 1.96 3.49
CA TYR A 160 -11.52 1.18 2.95
C TYR A 160 -11.57 1.31 1.43
N PHE A 161 -11.80 0.18 0.77
CA PHE A 161 -11.81 0.05 -0.68
C PHE A 161 -13.05 -0.70 -1.15
N ILE A 162 -13.48 -0.39 -2.37
CA ILE A 162 -14.54 -1.11 -3.07
C ILE A 162 -14.05 -1.56 -4.43
N LYS A 163 -14.51 -2.74 -4.88
CA LYS A 163 -14.18 -3.25 -6.20
C LYS A 163 -15.14 -2.70 -7.24
N ARG A 164 -14.61 -2.10 -8.31
CA ARG A 164 -15.37 -1.63 -9.47
C ARG A 164 -14.67 -2.11 -10.74
N ASN A 165 -15.38 -2.84 -11.60
CA ASN A 165 -14.83 -3.38 -12.86
C ASN A 165 -13.48 -4.09 -12.68
N ALA A 166 -13.42 -5.00 -11.69
CA ALA A 166 -12.21 -5.74 -11.28
C ALA A 166 -11.04 -4.91 -10.72
N ILE A 167 -11.20 -3.59 -10.54
CA ILE A 167 -10.19 -2.70 -9.95
C ILE A 167 -10.62 -2.32 -8.54
N TRP A 168 -9.68 -2.32 -7.60
CA TRP A 168 -9.89 -1.81 -6.26
C TRP A 168 -9.80 -0.29 -6.25
N VAL A 169 -10.83 0.36 -5.72
CA VAL A 169 -10.95 1.82 -5.68
C VAL A 169 -11.00 2.26 -4.23
N PHE A 170 -10.13 3.20 -3.87
CA PHE A 170 -10.14 3.84 -2.56
C PHE A 170 -11.49 4.54 -2.31
N LYS A 171 -12.12 4.24 -1.18
CA LYS A 171 -13.43 4.80 -0.80
C LYS A 171 -13.29 5.87 0.27
N LYS A 172 -12.59 5.55 1.37
CA LYS A 172 -12.37 6.45 2.51
C LYS A 172 -11.23 5.95 3.37
N LYS A 173 -10.70 6.84 4.20
CA LYS A 173 -9.82 6.50 5.33
C LYS A 173 -10.38 7.04 6.64
N GLU A 174 -10.04 6.38 7.73
CA GLU A 174 -10.49 6.69 9.09
C GLU A 174 -9.29 6.75 10.02
N LEU A 175 -9.16 7.82 10.80
CA LEU A 175 -8.11 7.94 11.82
C LEU A 175 -8.49 7.08 13.02
N LEU A 176 -7.66 6.08 13.33
CA LEU A 176 -7.82 5.20 14.48
C LEU A 176 -7.03 5.68 15.70
N GLY A 177 -5.99 6.49 15.49
CA GLY A 177 -5.19 7.06 16.57
C GLY A 177 -3.99 7.86 16.08
N MET A 178 -3.49 8.74 16.95
CA MET A 178 -2.29 9.54 16.75
C MET A 178 -1.48 9.62 18.06
N GLY A 179 -0.17 9.83 17.95
CA GLY A 179 0.77 9.96 19.06
C GLY A 179 2.02 10.70 18.66
#